data_AF-A0A409W6W4-F1
#
_entry.id   AF-A0A409W6W4-F1
#
_cell.length_a   1.000
_cell.length_b   1.000
_cell.length_c   1.000
_cell.angle_alpha   90.00
_cell.angle_beta   90.00
_cell.angle_gamma   90.00
#
_symmetry.space_group_name_H-M   'P 1'
#
loop_
_entity.id
_entity.type
_entity.pdbx_description
1 polymer ?
#
loop_
_entity_poly.entity_id
_entity_poly.type
_entity_poly.pdbx_seq_one_letter_code
_entity_poly.pdbx_strand_id
1 'polypeptide(L)'
;MKFRFPTSTSTTLIKGLKVFVNVLSTTFTIQQPDSGPWLRLSACQSIADIERDGEARYLPPTILDSGTGSDTLDSESSELSESSFSTPSSPRSSLFVLSPATWPSQELGSATPDAQLSPTPPPSYFSHNDNEFDMADTFFTGKPKDENPQDFMNRLERTLIMKTGLTEENKVKLFQLLLKANSPAAAWFSTLASNDKTTFDQLRIAFEVHWPVKPITEKTPQEKQIILEETILQYSDLGKRVAGSIGGEEELSHVVWANKVERLVKEIPDTNNLLVNQICKKLPKPLQKLIRSKVTTWTDLVTTVCAITLVEITDQLEEERDLARLTNLAIPNPPMKALTAAFQKVSVTIAAPPQHHTVPTTSYQQPFTQPAPRPSHGSFVDRPLHERLANVLSKALPIQPNSPDGIARYSRLASGECWKCGQRSHHPAPCSSPAVPALETKWRSIAQTIRKKAEMAAAPVNIVEVESDEVQTYDVEDLAHLHNLINQGKAEGLSM
;
A
#
# COMPACT_ATOMS: atom_id res chain seq x y z
N MET A 1 -64.30 18.27 -29.94
CA MET A 1 -64.02 16.98 -29.26
C MET A 1 -63.38 17.29 -27.92
N LYS A 2 -64.07 16.95 -26.82
CA LYS A 2 -63.65 17.17 -25.43
C LYS A 2 -62.92 15.93 -24.93
N PHE A 3 -61.70 16.06 -24.43
CA PHE A 3 -61.04 15.02 -23.63
C PHE A 3 -61.03 15.43 -22.17
N ARG A 4 -61.70 14.61 -21.34
CA ARG A 4 -61.68 14.65 -19.87
C ARG A 4 -60.53 13.77 -19.39
N PHE A 5 -59.74 14.27 -18.44
CA PHE A 5 -58.90 13.45 -17.56
C PHE A 5 -59.61 13.28 -16.21
N PRO A 6 -59.61 12.08 -15.59
CA PRO A 6 -60.09 11.90 -14.23
C PRO A 6 -58.94 12.07 -13.23
N THR A 7 -59.13 12.96 -12.26
CA THR A 7 -58.35 13.05 -11.02
C THR A 7 -58.90 12.06 -10.00
N SER A 8 -58.10 11.08 -9.57
CA SER A 8 -58.41 10.22 -8.43
C SER A 8 -57.51 10.59 -7.26
N THR A 9 -58.11 11.28 -6.29
CA THR A 9 -57.59 11.48 -4.93
C THR A 9 -57.74 10.19 -4.13
N SER A 10 -56.65 9.65 -3.58
CA SER A 10 -56.71 8.63 -2.53
C SER A 10 -55.93 9.11 -1.31
N THR A 11 -56.69 9.53 -0.30
CA THR A 11 -56.24 9.89 1.04
C THR A 11 -56.23 8.61 1.88
N THR A 12 -55.07 8.15 2.32
CA THR A 12 -54.99 7.09 3.33
C THR A 12 -54.17 7.55 4.54
N LEU A 13 -54.92 7.65 5.62
CA LEU A 13 -54.62 7.88 7.02
C LEU A 13 -53.59 6.87 7.57
N ILE A 14 -52.46 7.34 8.13
CA ILE A 14 -51.64 6.54 9.05
C ILE A 14 -51.41 7.36 10.32
N LYS A 15 -52.10 6.96 11.39
CA LYS A 15 -51.87 7.37 12.77
C LYS A 15 -50.90 6.39 13.41
N GLY A 16 -49.94 6.93 14.16
CA GLY A 16 -49.45 6.31 15.40
C GLY A 16 -48.11 5.58 15.31
N LEU A 17 -47.05 6.26 15.78
CA LEU A 17 -46.20 5.73 16.85
C LEU A 17 -45.35 6.86 17.43
N LYS A 18 -45.69 7.31 18.64
CA LYS A 18 -44.81 8.09 19.52
C LYS A 18 -44.13 7.08 20.42
N VAL A 19 -42.81 6.94 20.33
CA VAL A 19 -41.99 6.27 21.34
C VAL A 19 -40.94 7.26 21.80
N PHE A 20 -40.96 7.50 23.11
CA PHE A 20 -40.03 8.33 23.87
C PHE A 20 -38.60 7.81 23.73
N VAL A 21 -37.65 8.70 23.48
CA VAL A 21 -36.24 8.50 23.87
C VAL A 21 -35.87 9.66 24.79
N ASN A 22 -35.95 9.39 26.09
CA ASN A 22 -35.32 10.17 27.14
C ASN A 22 -34.03 9.41 27.48
N VAL A 23 -32.86 9.94 27.11
CA VAL A 23 -31.59 9.47 27.66
C VAL A 23 -30.82 10.70 28.13
N LEU A 24 -30.43 10.61 29.39
CA LEU A 24 -29.81 11.62 30.24
C LEU A 24 -28.48 12.11 29.66
N SER A 25 -28.28 13.43 29.69
CA SER A 25 -26.97 14.06 29.59
C SER A 25 -26.17 13.75 30.85
N THR A 26 -25.15 12.92 30.71
CA THR A 26 -24.08 12.78 31.72
C THR A 26 -22.84 13.49 31.18
N THR A 27 -22.56 14.67 31.72
CA THR A 27 -21.35 15.45 31.45
C THR A 27 -20.15 14.73 32.07
N PHE A 28 -19.21 14.27 31.25
CA PHE A 28 -17.95 13.67 31.71
C PHE A 28 -16.85 14.75 31.69
N THR A 29 -16.40 15.16 32.88
CA THR A 29 -15.21 16.01 33.05
C THR A 29 -13.99 15.10 33.04
N ILE A 30 -13.13 15.24 32.02
CA ILE A 30 -11.83 14.53 31.96
C ILE A 30 -10.79 15.40 32.65
N GLN A 31 -10.30 14.91 33.79
CA GLN A 31 -9.15 15.45 34.51
C GLN A 31 -7.88 14.79 33.95
N GLN A 32 -6.97 15.57 33.36
CA GLN A 32 -5.65 15.08 32.91
C GLN A 32 -4.76 14.79 34.13
N PRO A 33 -4.09 13.63 34.21
CA PRO A 33 -3.04 13.42 35.20
C PRO A 33 -1.67 13.93 34.70
N ASP A 34 -0.96 14.52 35.65
CA ASP A 34 0.36 15.13 35.57
C ASP A 34 1.42 14.30 34.83
N SER A 35 2.15 14.96 33.94
CA SER A 35 3.32 14.44 33.24
C SER A 35 4.57 14.41 34.15
N GLY A 36 5.02 13.21 34.51
CA GLY A 36 6.34 12.94 35.11
C GLY A 36 7.44 12.67 34.05
N PRO A 37 8.73 12.81 34.41
CA PRO A 37 9.80 13.09 33.47
C PRO A 37 10.40 11.85 32.79
N TRP A 38 10.59 11.94 31.47
CA TRP A 38 11.32 10.94 30.68
C TRP A 38 12.83 10.99 30.97
N LEU A 39 13.38 9.88 31.46
CA LEU A 39 14.82 9.65 31.53
C LEU A 39 15.39 9.52 30.11
N ARG A 40 16.31 10.42 29.76
CA ARG A 40 17.16 10.33 28.56
C ARG A 40 18.06 9.10 28.66
N LEU A 41 17.93 8.16 27.72
CA LEU A 41 18.94 7.13 27.48
C LEU A 41 20.15 7.76 26.76
N SER A 42 21.33 7.50 27.31
CA SER A 42 22.64 7.96 26.86
C SER A 42 23.06 7.39 25.50
N ALA A 43 23.93 8.15 24.83
CA ALA A 43 24.47 7.91 23.51
C ALA A 43 25.20 6.56 23.35
N CYS A 44 25.07 6.00 22.15
CA CYS A 44 25.65 4.74 21.69
C CYS A 44 27.16 4.62 21.95
N GLN A 45 27.58 3.49 22.50
CA GLN A 45 28.96 3.04 22.49
C GLN A 45 29.41 2.75 21.04
N SER A 46 30.60 3.24 20.68
CA SER A 46 31.16 3.13 19.33
C SER A 46 31.74 1.73 19.09
N ILE A 47 31.38 1.10 17.96
CA ILE A 47 31.95 -0.18 17.49
C ILE A 47 33.48 -0.09 17.20
N ALA A 48 34.07 1.10 17.24
CA ALA A 48 35.51 1.29 17.11
C ALA A 48 36.31 0.76 18.32
N ASP A 49 35.66 0.53 19.47
CA ASP A 49 36.32 0.10 20.71
C ASP A 49 36.32 -1.43 20.91
N ILE A 50 35.88 -2.20 19.91
CA ILE A 50 35.89 -3.67 19.96
C ILE A 50 37.28 -4.17 19.55
N GLU A 51 38.01 -4.76 20.50
CA GLU A 51 39.31 -5.38 20.28
C GLU A 51 39.27 -6.42 19.14
N ARG A 52 40.32 -6.40 18.31
CA ARG A 52 40.53 -7.35 17.22
C ARG A 52 41.81 -8.12 17.47
N ASP A 53 41.84 -9.38 17.03
CA ASP A 53 43.07 -10.17 17.05
C ASP A 53 44.09 -9.67 16.01
N GLY A 54 45.31 -10.21 16.04
CA GLY A 54 46.38 -9.90 15.10
C GLY A 54 46.07 -10.27 13.63
N GLU A 55 44.94 -10.94 13.37
CA GLU A 55 44.42 -11.27 12.03
C GLU A 55 43.15 -10.48 11.69
N ALA A 56 42.84 -9.44 12.46
CA ALA A 56 41.70 -8.53 12.29
C ALA A 56 40.31 -9.17 12.36
N ARG A 57 40.16 -10.31 13.06
CA ARG A 57 38.87 -10.94 13.35
C ARG A 57 38.27 -10.41 14.65
N TYR A 58 36.94 -10.39 14.70
CA TYR A 58 36.19 -10.01 15.90
C TYR A 58 36.16 -11.21 16.87
N LEU A 59 36.59 -10.99 18.11
CA LEU A 59 36.46 -12.00 19.16
C LEU A 59 35.03 -11.96 19.73
N PRO A 60 34.40 -13.12 19.98
CA PRO A 60 33.10 -13.16 20.64
C PRO A 60 33.18 -12.63 22.08
N PRO A 61 32.13 -11.99 22.61
CA PRO A 61 32.14 -11.44 23.97
C PRO A 61 32.29 -12.56 25.00
N THR A 62 33.33 -12.48 25.83
CA THR A 62 33.52 -13.40 26.97
C THR A 62 32.48 -13.06 28.03
N ILE A 63 31.50 -13.95 28.24
CA ILE A 63 30.53 -13.82 29.33
C ILE A 63 31.27 -14.13 30.63
N LEU A 64 31.47 -13.09 31.44
CA LEU A 64 32.03 -13.19 32.78
C LEU A 64 30.93 -13.70 33.73
N ASP A 65 31.06 -14.97 34.08
CA ASP A 65 30.25 -15.64 35.10
C ASP A 65 30.51 -14.99 36.46
N SER A 66 29.48 -14.39 37.04
CA SER A 66 29.47 -13.90 38.43
C SER A 66 28.37 -14.64 39.18
N GLY A 67 28.73 -15.75 39.82
CA GLY A 67 27.92 -16.33 40.88
C GLY A 67 28.06 -15.48 42.16
N THR A 68 27.06 -15.54 43.05
CA THR A 68 27.17 -15.93 44.49
C THR A 68 25.84 -15.64 45.24
N GLY A 69 25.38 -16.62 46.03
CA GLY A 69 24.54 -16.46 47.25
C GLY A 69 23.05 -16.75 47.08
N SER A 70 22.53 -17.95 47.41
CA SER A 70 22.23 -18.52 48.76
C SER A 70 21.10 -17.79 49.50
N ASP A 71 19.92 -18.40 49.61
CA ASP A 71 19.42 -18.94 50.89
C ASP A 71 17.97 -19.48 50.77
N THR A 72 17.86 -20.79 51.00
CA THR A 72 17.00 -21.48 51.98
C THR A 72 15.71 -20.82 52.46
N LEU A 73 14.56 -21.51 52.28
CA LEU A 73 13.72 -22.02 53.38
C LEU A 73 12.51 -22.81 52.88
N ASP A 74 12.30 -23.94 53.54
CA ASP A 74 11.18 -24.87 53.49
C ASP A 74 9.81 -24.22 53.81
N SER A 75 8.72 -24.82 53.30
CA SER A 75 7.54 -25.20 54.10
C SER A 75 6.42 -25.81 53.24
N GLU A 76 6.27 -27.12 53.41
CA GLU A 76 5.05 -27.87 53.74
C GLU A 76 3.68 -27.55 53.09
N SER A 77 3.19 -28.55 52.35
CA SER A 77 2.01 -29.38 52.66
C SER A 77 0.70 -28.74 53.17
N SER A 78 -0.38 -28.92 52.39
CA SER A 78 -1.76 -29.30 52.81
C SER A 78 -2.66 -29.23 51.55
N GLU A 79 -3.04 -30.31 50.88
CA GLU A 79 -3.99 -31.37 51.25
C GLU A 79 -5.37 -30.91 51.76
N LEU A 80 -6.38 -31.32 50.97
CA LEU A 80 -7.78 -31.61 51.32
C LEU A 80 -8.73 -30.44 51.63
N SER A 81 -9.76 -30.27 50.78
CA SER A 81 -11.13 -30.62 51.19
C SER A 81 -12.10 -30.57 50.01
N GLU A 82 -12.66 -31.75 49.72
CA GLU A 82 -13.89 -31.98 48.99
C GLU A 82 -15.07 -31.31 49.71
N SER A 83 -16.03 -30.74 48.98
CA SER A 83 -17.41 -30.73 49.48
C SER A 83 -18.40 -30.84 48.34
N SER A 84 -19.05 -32.01 48.32
CA SER A 84 -20.24 -32.35 47.58
C SER A 84 -21.44 -31.59 48.15
N PHE A 85 -22.26 -30.97 47.31
CA PHE A 85 -23.68 -30.80 47.65
C PHE A 85 -24.60 -31.02 46.45
N SER A 86 -25.62 -31.80 46.75
CA SER A 86 -26.61 -32.43 45.89
C SER A 86 -27.51 -31.47 45.11
N THR A 87 -27.88 -31.96 43.92
CA THR A 87 -29.11 -31.69 43.15
C THR A 87 -30.38 -31.54 44.00
N PRO A 88 -31.39 -30.85 43.45
CA PRO A 88 -32.64 -31.56 43.16
C PRO A 88 -33.25 -31.28 41.78
N SER A 89 -33.63 -32.39 41.14
CA SER A 89 -34.90 -32.71 40.46
C SER A 89 -35.60 -31.69 39.53
N SER A 90 -35.75 -32.17 38.29
CA SER A 90 -36.67 -31.76 37.23
C SER A 90 -38.16 -31.67 37.65
N PRO A 91 -39.00 -31.06 36.80
CA PRO A 91 -39.97 -31.91 36.08
C PRO A 91 -40.11 -31.62 34.57
N ARG A 92 -39.97 -32.70 33.80
CA ARG A 92 -40.94 -33.28 32.84
C ARG A 92 -41.89 -32.35 32.05
N SER A 93 -41.72 -32.35 30.72
CA SER A 93 -42.70 -32.40 29.60
C SER A 93 -42.06 -31.72 28.37
N SER A 94 -42.17 -32.14 27.11
CA SER A 94 -43.13 -32.95 26.40
C SER A 94 -42.47 -33.65 25.20
N LEU A 95 -42.89 -34.88 24.91
CA LEU A 95 -42.54 -35.62 23.71
C LEU A 95 -43.31 -35.05 22.50
N PHE A 96 -42.60 -34.55 21.49
CA PHE A 96 -43.11 -34.48 20.12
C PHE A 96 -42.53 -35.64 19.33
N VAL A 97 -43.41 -36.58 18.98
CA VAL A 97 -43.14 -37.66 18.04
C VAL A 97 -43.36 -37.08 16.63
N LEU A 98 -42.31 -37.02 15.82
CA LEU A 98 -42.42 -36.79 14.38
C LEU A 98 -42.21 -38.13 13.66
N SER A 99 -43.24 -38.54 12.94
CA SER A 99 -43.24 -39.70 12.05
C SER A 99 -42.25 -39.52 10.89
N PRO A 100 -41.45 -40.53 10.53
CA PRO A 100 -40.63 -40.47 9.33
C PRO A 100 -41.50 -40.75 8.09
N ALA A 101 -41.40 -39.87 7.10
CA ALA A 101 -42.00 -40.03 5.79
C ALA A 101 -41.34 -41.20 5.03
N THR A 102 -42.14 -42.21 4.70
CA THR A 102 -41.79 -43.35 3.86
C THR A 102 -41.68 -42.89 2.41
N TRP A 103 -40.50 -43.00 1.81
CA TRP A 103 -40.31 -42.91 0.36
C TRP A 103 -40.20 -44.33 -0.23
N PRO A 104 -40.82 -44.61 -1.39
CA PRO A 104 -40.87 -45.96 -1.95
C PRO A 104 -39.55 -46.37 -2.61
N SER A 105 -39.10 -47.57 -2.27
CA SER A 105 -38.03 -48.31 -2.94
C SER A 105 -38.39 -48.60 -4.39
N GLN A 106 -37.50 -48.22 -5.33
CA GLN A 106 -37.50 -48.75 -6.68
C GLN A 106 -36.66 -50.03 -6.72
N GLU A 107 -37.30 -51.10 -7.20
CA GLU A 107 -36.72 -52.41 -7.47
C GLU A 107 -35.63 -52.31 -8.56
N LEU A 108 -34.46 -52.86 -8.26
CA LEU A 108 -33.38 -53.07 -9.20
C LEU A 108 -33.48 -54.50 -9.76
N GLY A 109 -33.73 -54.61 -11.07
CA GLY A 109 -33.69 -55.86 -11.81
C GLY A 109 -32.25 -56.37 -11.97
N SER A 110 -32.08 -57.65 -11.66
CA SER A 110 -30.87 -58.45 -11.88
C SER A 110 -30.55 -58.65 -13.36
N ALA A 111 -29.30 -58.41 -13.74
CA ALA A 111 -28.60 -59.17 -14.78
C ALA A 111 -27.08 -58.97 -14.67
N THR A 112 -26.39 -59.97 -14.15
CA THR A 112 -24.96 -60.22 -14.36
C THR A 112 -24.74 -60.63 -15.83
N PRO A 113 -23.61 -60.28 -16.46
CA PRO A 113 -22.53 -61.27 -16.51
C PRO A 113 -21.10 -60.69 -16.44
N ASP A 114 -20.23 -61.55 -15.91
CA ASP A 114 -18.81 -61.75 -16.19
C ASP A 114 -17.81 -60.58 -16.27
N ALA A 115 -16.97 -60.56 -15.23
CA ALA A 115 -15.52 -60.74 -15.32
C ALA A 115 -14.73 -59.87 -16.32
N GLN A 116 -14.20 -58.75 -15.81
CA GLN A 116 -12.87 -58.30 -16.22
C GLN A 116 -12.15 -57.62 -15.04
N LEU A 117 -11.17 -58.34 -14.46
CA LEU A 117 -10.27 -57.85 -13.43
C LEU A 117 -9.51 -56.62 -13.96
N SER A 118 -9.91 -55.43 -13.50
CA SER A 118 -9.18 -54.19 -13.69
C SER A 118 -8.36 -53.91 -12.43
N PRO A 119 -7.10 -53.45 -12.56
CA PRO A 119 -6.22 -53.25 -11.41
C PRO A 119 -6.80 -52.19 -10.47
N THR A 120 -6.82 -52.53 -9.17
CA THR A 120 -7.19 -51.65 -8.08
C THR A 120 -6.48 -50.29 -8.25
N PRO A 121 -7.21 -49.17 -8.39
CA PRO A 121 -6.56 -47.87 -8.35
C PRO A 121 -5.87 -47.74 -6.98
N PRO A 122 -4.63 -47.23 -6.93
CA PRO A 122 -3.98 -46.94 -5.65
C PRO A 122 -4.93 -46.08 -4.80
N PRO A 123 -4.94 -46.23 -3.47
CA PRO A 123 -5.74 -45.37 -2.61
C PRO A 123 -5.46 -43.93 -3.04
N SER A 124 -6.49 -43.28 -3.57
CA SER A 124 -6.46 -41.85 -3.79
C SER A 124 -6.22 -41.29 -2.41
N TYR A 125 -4.94 -40.97 -2.13
CA TYR A 125 -4.60 -39.97 -1.15
C TYR A 125 -5.41 -38.77 -1.62
N PHE A 126 -6.61 -38.60 -1.05
CA PHE A 126 -7.15 -37.28 -0.85
C PHE A 126 -6.00 -36.57 -0.18
N SER A 127 -5.24 -35.83 -0.99
CA SER A 127 -4.39 -34.77 -0.50
C SER A 127 -5.32 -34.07 0.46
N HIS A 128 -5.07 -34.26 1.76
CA HIS A 128 -5.63 -33.39 2.76
C HIS A 128 -5.24 -32.05 2.21
N ASN A 129 -6.21 -31.33 1.63
CA ASN A 129 -6.00 -29.96 1.30
C ASN A 129 -5.66 -29.40 2.65
N ASP A 130 -4.37 -29.18 2.84
CA ASP A 130 -3.79 -28.25 3.77
C ASP A 130 -4.39 -26.90 3.36
N ASN A 131 -5.69 -26.75 3.65
CA ASN A 131 -6.25 -25.54 4.22
C ASN A 131 -5.59 -25.39 5.59
N GLU A 132 -4.25 -25.36 5.61
CA GLU A 132 -3.46 -24.54 6.48
C GLU A 132 -3.95 -23.13 6.17
N PHE A 133 -5.14 -22.84 6.70
CA PHE A 133 -5.71 -21.52 6.80
C PHE A 133 -4.58 -20.73 7.42
N ASP A 134 -3.93 -19.89 6.61
CA ASP A 134 -2.71 -19.20 6.95
C ASP A 134 -3.00 -18.34 8.18
N MET A 135 -2.83 -18.97 9.34
CA MET A 135 -3.36 -18.47 10.61
C MET A 135 -2.49 -17.31 11.08
N ALA A 136 -1.31 -17.15 10.48
CA ALA A 136 -0.34 -16.10 10.76
C ALA A 136 -0.89 -14.69 10.43
N ASP A 137 -1.78 -14.57 9.44
CA ASP A 137 -2.39 -13.28 9.04
C ASP A 137 -3.76 -13.01 9.72
N THR A 138 -4.07 -13.73 10.81
CA THR A 138 -5.40 -13.66 11.47
C THR A 138 -5.45 -12.88 12.77
N PHE A 139 -4.32 -12.37 13.28
CA PHE A 139 -4.31 -11.72 14.58
C PHE A 139 -4.90 -10.31 14.50
N PHE A 140 -5.92 -10.04 15.32
CA PHE A 140 -6.52 -8.71 15.44
C PHE A 140 -5.67 -7.81 16.33
N THR A 141 -5.34 -6.62 15.83
CA THR A 141 -4.55 -5.63 16.58
C THR A 141 -5.41 -4.57 17.25
N GLY A 142 -6.63 -4.35 16.76
CA GLY A 142 -7.51 -3.29 17.26
C GLY A 142 -7.14 -1.89 16.77
N LYS A 143 -6.23 -1.76 15.78
CA LYS A 143 -5.89 -0.46 15.19
C LYS A 143 -6.87 -0.13 14.06
N PRO A 144 -7.59 1.00 14.11
CA PRO A 144 -8.69 1.30 13.18
C PRO A 144 -8.24 1.60 11.75
N LYS A 145 -6.95 1.88 11.52
CA LYS A 145 -6.43 2.29 10.20
C LYS A 145 -6.25 1.10 9.25
N ASP A 146 -5.89 -0.05 9.78
CA ASP A 146 -5.38 -1.17 8.99
C ASP A 146 -6.36 -2.36 8.95
N GLU A 147 -7.30 -2.42 9.89
CA GLU A 147 -8.21 -3.57 10.06
C GLU A 147 -9.68 -3.12 10.19
N ASN A 148 -10.59 -3.95 9.68
CA ASN A 148 -12.02 -3.82 9.90
C ASN A 148 -12.44 -4.75 11.05
N PRO A 149 -12.83 -4.22 12.22
CA PRO A 149 -13.21 -5.03 13.38
C PRO A 149 -14.36 -6.01 13.11
N GLN A 150 -15.28 -5.62 12.21
CA GLN A 150 -16.42 -6.45 11.84
C GLN A 150 -16.02 -7.65 10.98
N ASP A 151 -15.03 -7.48 10.10
CA ASP A 151 -14.50 -8.59 9.29
C ASP A 151 -13.77 -9.61 10.18
N PHE A 152 -13.09 -9.14 11.23
CA PHE A 152 -12.50 -10.01 12.25
C PHE A 152 -13.57 -10.82 13.00
N MET A 153 -14.63 -10.18 13.50
CA MET A 153 -15.70 -10.89 14.21
C MET A 153 -16.43 -11.88 13.31
N ASN A 154 -16.76 -11.50 12.07
CA ASN A 154 -17.37 -12.41 11.10
C ASN A 154 -16.47 -13.62 10.80
N ARG A 155 -15.15 -13.41 10.72
CA ARG A 155 -14.17 -14.50 10.52
C ARG A 155 -14.10 -15.42 11.74
N LEU A 156 -14.11 -14.85 12.94
CA LEU A 156 -14.14 -15.63 14.18
C LEU A 156 -15.42 -16.47 14.28
N GLU A 157 -16.59 -15.88 14.00
CA GLU A 157 -17.86 -16.60 14.01
C GLU A 157 -17.90 -17.76 13.02
N ARG A 158 -17.38 -17.56 11.80
CA ARG A 158 -17.22 -18.66 10.84
C ARG A 158 -16.33 -19.77 11.42
N THR A 159 -15.25 -19.41 12.09
CA THR A 159 -14.35 -20.37 12.75
C THR A 159 -15.06 -21.14 13.88
N LEU A 160 -15.89 -20.45 14.66
CA LEU A 160 -16.68 -21.05 15.73
C LEU A 160 -17.75 -22.01 15.17
N ILE A 161 -18.42 -21.66 14.07
CA ILE A 161 -19.40 -22.52 13.40
C ILE A 161 -18.72 -23.80 12.86
N MET A 162 -17.52 -23.66 12.29
CA MET A 162 -16.75 -24.81 11.79
C MET A 162 -16.28 -25.74 12.92
N LYS A 163 -16.01 -25.21 14.11
CA LYS A 163 -15.59 -25.97 15.30
C LYS A 163 -16.78 -26.26 16.21
N THR A 164 -17.59 -27.24 15.82
CA THR A 164 -18.75 -27.68 16.62
C THR A 164 -18.33 -28.20 18.00
N GLY A 165 -19.13 -27.91 19.04
CA GLY A 165 -18.93 -28.46 20.39
C GLY A 165 -18.00 -27.66 21.31
N LEU A 166 -17.58 -26.45 20.91
CA LEU A 166 -16.83 -25.56 21.80
C LEU A 166 -17.73 -25.05 22.94
N THR A 167 -17.26 -25.19 24.18
CA THR A 167 -17.87 -24.56 25.35
C THR A 167 -17.66 -23.03 25.30
N GLU A 168 -18.50 -22.26 25.99
CA GLU A 168 -18.41 -20.78 25.99
C GLU A 168 -17.03 -20.28 26.43
N GLU A 169 -16.42 -20.93 27.43
CA GLU A 169 -15.08 -20.59 27.93
C GLU A 169 -14.02 -20.81 26.86
N ASN A 170 -14.16 -21.89 26.07
CA ASN A 170 -13.25 -22.17 24.96
C ASN A 170 -13.43 -21.18 23.81
N LYS A 171 -14.65 -20.67 23.57
CA LYS A 171 -14.88 -19.60 22.59
C LYS A 171 -14.19 -18.30 23.01
N VAL A 172 -14.31 -17.91 24.27
CA VAL A 172 -13.65 -16.72 24.83
C VAL A 172 -12.13 -16.87 24.82
N LYS A 173 -11.61 -18.06 25.16
CA LYS A 173 -10.18 -18.37 25.08
C LYS A 173 -9.67 -18.31 23.63
N LEU A 174 -10.45 -18.81 22.67
CA LEU A 174 -10.12 -18.71 21.25
C LEU A 174 -10.07 -17.25 20.78
N PHE A 175 -11.03 -16.41 21.21
CA PHE A 175 -11.00 -14.97 20.94
C PHE A 175 -9.69 -14.36 21.45
N GLN A 176 -9.31 -14.64 22.70
CA GLN A 176 -8.07 -14.13 23.30
C GLN A 176 -6.82 -14.56 22.52
N LEU A 177 -6.76 -15.81 22.06
CA LEU A 177 -5.63 -16.35 21.27
C LEU A 177 -5.51 -15.68 19.89
N LEU A 178 -6.60 -15.13 19.36
CA LEU A 178 -6.61 -14.41 18.09
C LEU A 178 -6.29 -12.92 18.22
N LEU A 179 -6.04 -12.43 19.44
CA LEU A 179 -5.55 -11.07 19.64
C LEU A 179 -4.02 -11.06 19.56
N LYS A 180 -3.47 -10.07 18.85
CA LYS A 180 -2.02 -9.90 18.81
C LYS A 180 -1.49 -9.51 20.19
N ALA A 181 -0.44 -10.19 20.67
CA ALA A 181 0.22 -9.82 21.92
C ALA A 181 0.69 -8.35 21.88
N ASN A 182 0.60 -7.65 23.01
CA ASN A 182 0.94 -6.23 23.16
C ASN A 182 0.17 -5.27 22.23
N SER A 183 -1.01 -5.68 21.74
CA SER A 183 -1.87 -4.82 20.93
C SER A 183 -2.90 -4.05 21.77
N PRO A 184 -3.46 -2.94 21.25
CA PRO A 184 -4.61 -2.27 21.85
C PRO A 184 -5.78 -3.23 22.14
N ALA A 185 -6.06 -4.17 21.24
CA ALA A 185 -7.12 -5.16 21.46
C ALA A 185 -6.83 -6.10 22.64
N ALA A 186 -5.59 -6.59 22.76
CA ALA A 186 -5.19 -7.42 23.89
C ALA A 186 -5.22 -6.66 25.23
N ALA A 187 -4.83 -5.38 25.21
CA ALA A 187 -4.91 -4.50 26.38
C ALA A 187 -6.36 -4.27 26.81
N TRP A 188 -7.25 -3.95 25.86
CA TRP A 188 -8.69 -3.84 26.09
C TRP A 188 -9.31 -5.12 26.66
N PHE A 189 -9.00 -6.28 26.06
CA PHE A 189 -9.54 -7.54 26.54
C PHE A 189 -9.08 -7.84 27.98
N SER A 190 -7.87 -7.43 28.34
CA SER A 190 -7.36 -7.58 29.71
C SER A 190 -8.11 -6.71 30.71
N THR A 191 -8.53 -5.49 30.33
CA THR A 191 -9.28 -4.56 31.20
C THR A 191 -10.79 -4.84 31.25
N LEU A 192 -11.30 -5.66 30.33
CA LEU A 192 -12.71 -6.02 30.28
C LEU A 192 -13.17 -6.78 31.53
N ALA A 193 -14.36 -6.47 32.04
CA ALA A 193 -14.89 -7.05 33.28
C ALA A 193 -15.11 -8.57 33.14
N SER A 194 -14.97 -9.31 34.25
CA SER A 194 -15.13 -10.77 34.23
C SER A 194 -16.51 -11.22 33.76
N ASN A 195 -17.55 -10.43 34.05
CA ASN A 195 -18.93 -10.73 33.62
C ASN A 195 -19.05 -10.72 32.09
N ASP A 196 -18.41 -9.76 31.41
CA ASP A 196 -18.44 -9.64 29.94
C ASP A 196 -17.62 -10.73 29.24
N LYS A 197 -16.84 -11.51 29.99
CA LYS A 197 -16.03 -12.64 29.52
C LYS A 197 -16.69 -14.00 29.75
N THR A 198 -17.90 -14.06 30.31
CA THR A 198 -18.52 -15.36 30.66
C THR A 198 -19.13 -16.07 29.46
N THR A 199 -19.69 -15.32 28.51
CA THR A 199 -20.31 -15.86 27.30
C THR A 199 -19.79 -15.14 26.07
N PHE A 200 -19.75 -15.83 24.93
CA PHE A 200 -19.29 -15.23 23.69
C PHE A 200 -20.20 -14.07 23.23
N ASP A 201 -21.50 -14.16 23.49
CA ASP A 201 -22.47 -13.12 23.13
C ASP A 201 -22.23 -11.81 23.89
N GLN A 202 -21.92 -11.87 25.19
CA GLN A 202 -21.57 -10.68 25.97
C GLN A 202 -20.25 -10.08 25.52
N LEU A 203 -19.27 -10.93 25.21
CA LEU A 203 -17.99 -10.49 24.66
C LEU A 203 -18.18 -9.77 23.32
N ARG A 204 -19.06 -10.30 22.45
CA ARG A 204 -19.43 -9.65 21.18
C ARG A 204 -20.06 -8.29 21.39
N ILE A 205 -21.01 -8.16 22.31
CA ILE A 205 -21.64 -6.86 22.63
C ILE A 205 -20.59 -5.86 23.11
N ALA A 206 -19.73 -6.26 24.05
CA ALA A 206 -18.68 -5.39 24.55
C ALA A 206 -17.66 -5.01 23.46
N PHE A 207 -17.36 -5.95 22.55
CA PHE A 207 -16.52 -5.70 21.39
C PHE A 207 -17.14 -4.67 20.45
N GLU A 208 -18.42 -4.79 20.13
CA GLU A 208 -19.14 -3.85 19.26
C GLU A 208 -19.27 -2.45 19.89
N VAL A 209 -19.34 -2.36 21.22
CA VAL A 209 -19.28 -1.08 21.94
C VAL A 209 -17.90 -0.43 21.81
N HIS A 210 -16.83 -1.20 21.91
CA HIS A 210 -15.47 -0.66 21.85
C HIS A 210 -14.98 -0.37 20.42
N TRP A 211 -15.37 -1.22 19.46
CA TRP A 211 -15.14 -1.05 18.04
C TRP A 211 -16.47 -0.98 17.30
N PRO A 212 -17.14 0.20 17.31
CA PRO A 212 -18.42 0.37 16.64
C PRO A 212 -18.31 0.04 15.15
N VAL A 213 -19.41 -0.49 14.60
CA VAL A 213 -19.54 -0.70 13.16
C VAL A 213 -19.24 0.64 12.50
N LYS A 214 -18.16 0.70 11.71
CA LYS A 214 -17.86 1.88 10.92
C LYS A 214 -19.10 2.11 10.05
N PRO A 215 -19.82 3.24 10.20
CA PRO A 215 -20.92 3.52 9.30
C PRO A 215 -20.33 3.43 7.90
N ILE A 216 -20.98 2.64 7.03
CA ILE A 216 -20.61 2.63 5.62
C ILE A 216 -20.98 4.01 5.14
N THR A 217 -20.01 4.93 5.17
CA THR A 217 -20.14 6.21 4.50
C THR A 217 -20.18 5.87 3.04
N GLU A 218 -21.40 5.67 2.52
CA GLU A 218 -21.62 5.54 1.10
C GLU A 218 -21.00 6.77 0.46
N LYS A 219 -19.95 6.53 -0.32
CA LYS A 219 -19.28 7.61 -1.03
C LYS A 219 -20.33 8.36 -1.83
N THR A 220 -20.33 9.68 -1.71
CA THR A 220 -21.30 10.48 -2.44
C THR A 220 -21.10 10.26 -3.95
N PRO A 221 -22.14 10.39 -4.79
CA PRO A 221 -21.98 10.28 -6.25
C PRO A 221 -20.85 11.17 -6.80
N GLN A 222 -20.65 12.34 -6.19
CA GLN A 222 -19.59 13.29 -6.49
C GLN A 222 -18.20 12.73 -6.13
N GLU A 223 -18.03 12.14 -4.95
CA GLU A 223 -16.77 11.47 -4.58
C GLU A 223 -16.46 10.30 -5.51
N LYS A 224 -17.47 9.51 -5.88
CA LYS A 224 -17.31 8.43 -6.85
C LYS A 224 -16.90 8.96 -8.22
N GLN A 225 -17.46 10.08 -8.66
CA GLN A 225 -17.05 10.75 -9.89
C GLN A 225 -15.60 11.24 -9.81
N ILE A 226 -15.18 11.84 -8.69
CA ILE A 226 -13.78 12.24 -8.49
C ILE A 226 -12.86 11.02 -8.57
N ILE A 227 -13.20 9.91 -7.91
CA ILE A 227 -12.43 8.65 -7.98
C ILE A 227 -12.37 8.10 -9.41
N LEU A 228 -13.47 8.18 -10.16
CA LEU A 228 -13.50 7.80 -11.58
C LEU A 228 -12.56 8.68 -12.41
N GLU A 229 -12.58 9.98 -12.19
CA GLU A 229 -11.72 10.95 -12.86
C GLU A 229 -10.24 10.83 -12.51
N GLU A 230 -9.91 10.40 -11.29
CA GLU A 230 -8.56 10.11 -10.81
C GLU A 230 -8.05 8.74 -11.25
N THR A 231 -8.95 7.82 -11.63
CA THR A 231 -8.60 6.50 -12.16
C THR A 231 -8.12 6.63 -13.61
N ILE A 232 -6.97 7.29 -13.78
CA ILE A 232 -6.31 7.52 -15.07
C ILE A 232 -5.27 6.43 -15.31
N LEU A 233 -5.38 5.73 -16.45
CA LEU A 233 -4.36 4.80 -16.88
C LEU A 233 -3.10 5.56 -17.31
N GLN A 234 -2.00 5.34 -16.62
CA GLN A 234 -0.73 6.01 -16.94
C GLN A 234 -0.12 5.45 -18.21
N TYR A 235 0.52 6.31 -19.00
CA TYR A 235 1.21 5.92 -20.24
C TYR A 235 2.28 4.85 -19.97
N SER A 236 3.00 4.97 -18.84
CA SER A 236 4.04 4.02 -18.45
C SER A 236 3.52 2.62 -18.19
N ASP A 237 2.25 2.47 -17.84
CA ASP A 237 1.68 1.18 -17.44
C ASP A 237 0.94 0.48 -18.57
N LEU A 238 0.76 1.16 -19.70
CA LEU A 238 0.04 0.62 -20.85
C LEU A 238 0.71 -0.63 -21.41
N GLY A 239 -0.06 -1.71 -21.59
CA GLY A 239 0.42 -2.99 -22.12
C GLY A 239 1.24 -3.84 -21.14
N LYS A 240 1.42 -3.40 -19.88
CA LYS A 240 2.05 -4.23 -18.84
C LYS A 240 1.10 -5.32 -18.37
N ARG A 241 1.66 -6.48 -18.04
CA ARG A 241 0.97 -7.52 -17.27
C ARG A 241 0.98 -7.13 -15.80
N VAL A 242 -0.19 -7.12 -15.18
CA VAL A 242 -0.41 -6.82 -13.76
C VAL A 242 -1.11 -8.03 -13.16
N ALA A 243 -0.76 -8.38 -11.92
CA ALA A 243 -1.50 -9.42 -11.19
C ALA A 243 -2.98 -9.04 -11.14
N GLY A 244 -3.83 -9.90 -11.70
CA GLY A 244 -5.27 -9.70 -11.78
C GLY A 244 -5.87 -9.52 -10.38
N SER A 245 -6.98 -8.78 -10.31
CA SER A 245 -7.66 -8.52 -9.04
C SER A 245 -8.30 -9.78 -8.43
N ILE A 246 -8.45 -10.86 -9.23
CA ILE A 246 -9.10 -12.10 -8.85
C ILE A 246 -8.21 -13.25 -9.36
N GLY A 247 -7.66 -14.05 -8.44
CA GLY A 247 -7.05 -15.34 -8.78
C GLY A 247 -5.59 -15.33 -9.25
N GLY A 248 -4.89 -14.19 -9.20
CA GLY A 248 -3.45 -14.13 -9.47
C GLY A 248 -3.04 -14.36 -10.92
N GLU A 249 -4.01 -14.52 -11.84
CA GLU A 249 -3.73 -14.56 -13.28
C GLU A 249 -3.26 -13.19 -13.76
N GLU A 250 -2.23 -13.17 -14.61
CA GLU A 250 -1.67 -11.93 -15.14
C GLU A 250 -2.56 -11.34 -16.24
N GLU A 251 -3.28 -10.27 -15.91
CA GLU A 251 -4.11 -9.53 -16.85
C GLU A 251 -3.35 -8.31 -17.39
N LEU A 252 -3.72 -7.84 -18.59
CA LEU A 252 -3.15 -6.60 -19.13
C LEU A 252 -3.69 -5.39 -18.36
N SER A 253 -2.82 -4.42 -18.06
CA SER A 253 -3.13 -3.25 -17.23
C SER A 253 -4.34 -2.45 -17.70
N HIS A 254 -4.55 -2.32 -19.00
CA HIS A 254 -5.71 -1.61 -19.56
C HIS A 254 -7.02 -2.38 -19.36
N VAL A 255 -6.97 -3.71 -19.32
CA VAL A 255 -8.13 -4.58 -19.01
C VAL A 255 -8.49 -4.44 -17.53
N VAL A 256 -7.50 -4.51 -16.64
CA VAL A 256 -7.69 -4.29 -15.19
C VAL A 256 -8.29 -2.91 -14.93
N TRP A 257 -7.79 -1.88 -15.64
CA TRP A 257 -8.32 -0.52 -15.59
C TRP A 257 -9.78 -0.46 -16.08
N ALA A 258 -10.11 -1.07 -17.22
CA ALA A 258 -11.46 -1.05 -17.78
C ALA A 258 -12.47 -1.73 -16.84
N ASN A 259 -12.11 -2.87 -16.25
CA ASN A 259 -12.94 -3.57 -15.25
C ASN A 259 -13.13 -2.73 -13.97
N LYS A 260 -12.13 -1.94 -13.56
CA LYS A 260 -12.26 -1.01 -12.43
C LYS A 260 -13.20 0.15 -12.78
N VAL A 261 -13.09 0.72 -13.97
CA VAL A 261 -13.98 1.77 -14.46
C VAL A 261 -15.42 1.27 -14.56
N GLU A 262 -15.63 0.05 -15.09
CA GLU A 262 -16.97 -0.55 -15.18
C GLU A 262 -17.65 -0.64 -13.81
N ARG A 263 -16.92 -1.06 -12.78
CA ARG A 263 -17.43 -1.11 -11.40
C ARG A 263 -17.80 0.26 -10.87
N LEU A 264 -16.94 1.27 -11.05
CA LEU A 264 -17.20 2.64 -10.59
C LEU A 264 -18.41 3.26 -11.29
N VAL A 265 -18.54 3.05 -12.59
CA VAL A 265 -19.64 3.59 -13.39
C VAL A 265 -20.98 2.96 -13.01
N LYS A 266 -21.04 1.66 -12.69
CA LYS A 266 -22.28 1.02 -12.20
C LYS A 266 -22.81 1.68 -10.93
N GLU A 267 -21.94 2.32 -10.16
CA GLU A 267 -22.30 3.03 -8.93
C GLU A 267 -22.64 4.52 -9.14
N ILE A 268 -22.41 5.07 -10.34
CA ILE A 268 -22.64 6.48 -10.67
C ILE A 268 -23.78 6.58 -11.69
N PRO A 269 -24.88 7.30 -11.39
CA PRO A 269 -25.95 7.50 -12.36
C PRO A 269 -25.54 8.48 -13.48
N ASP A 270 -24.89 8.00 -14.55
CA ASP A 270 -24.57 8.81 -15.74
C ASP A 270 -25.67 8.67 -16.80
N THR A 271 -26.70 9.53 -16.72
CA THR A 271 -27.85 9.48 -17.65
C THR A 271 -27.51 10.01 -19.05
N ASN A 272 -26.49 10.88 -19.17
CA ASN A 272 -26.21 11.62 -20.40
C ASN A 272 -24.94 11.18 -21.14
N ASN A 273 -24.24 10.15 -20.65
CA ASN A 273 -22.94 9.70 -21.19
C ASN A 273 -21.90 10.83 -21.33
N LEU A 274 -22.04 11.91 -20.55
CA LEU A 274 -21.14 13.07 -20.62
C LEU A 274 -19.78 12.71 -20.03
N LEU A 275 -19.78 11.86 -19.00
CA LEU A 275 -18.58 11.42 -18.30
C LEU A 275 -17.74 10.47 -19.17
N VAL A 276 -18.37 9.66 -20.05
CA VAL A 276 -17.68 8.80 -21.03
C VAL A 276 -16.70 9.63 -21.86
N ASN A 277 -17.20 10.72 -22.46
CA ASN A 277 -16.41 11.60 -23.31
C ASN A 277 -15.26 12.28 -22.55
N GLN A 278 -15.45 12.60 -21.27
CA GLN A 278 -14.42 13.20 -20.43
C GLN A 278 -13.30 12.19 -20.13
N ILE A 279 -13.66 10.95 -19.75
CA ILE A 279 -12.68 9.89 -19.49
C ILE A 279 -11.93 9.49 -20.77
N CYS A 280 -12.62 9.35 -21.91
CA CYS A 280 -11.98 9.08 -23.20
C CYS A 280 -10.89 10.11 -23.54
N LYS A 281 -11.11 11.39 -23.24
CA LYS A 281 -10.12 12.46 -23.47
C LYS A 281 -8.92 12.40 -22.52
N LYS A 282 -9.06 11.80 -21.34
CA LYS A 282 -7.98 11.65 -20.35
C LYS A 282 -7.12 10.38 -20.58
N LEU A 283 -7.55 9.47 -21.46
CA LEU A 283 -6.79 8.25 -21.76
C LEU A 283 -5.44 8.52 -22.44
N PRO A 284 -4.45 7.61 -22.37
CA PRO A 284 -3.25 7.69 -23.20
C PRO A 284 -3.59 7.77 -24.70
N LYS A 285 -2.88 8.63 -25.45
CA LYS A 285 -3.08 8.83 -26.89
C LYS A 285 -3.10 7.54 -27.74
N PRO A 286 -2.28 6.50 -27.46
CA PRO A 286 -2.36 5.24 -28.19
C PRO A 286 -3.73 4.59 -28.07
N LEU A 287 -4.31 4.58 -26.87
CA LEU A 287 -5.67 4.07 -26.65
C LEU A 287 -6.72 4.97 -27.28
N GLN A 288 -6.57 6.30 -27.19
CA GLN A 288 -7.52 7.23 -27.83
C GLN A 288 -7.63 6.97 -29.35
N LYS A 289 -6.50 6.71 -30.02
CA LYS A 289 -6.47 6.37 -31.45
C LYS A 289 -7.17 5.04 -31.75
N LEU A 290 -6.98 4.02 -30.90
CA LEU A 290 -7.54 2.67 -31.08
C LEU A 290 -9.04 2.61 -30.83
N ILE A 291 -9.52 3.28 -29.78
CA ILE A 291 -10.93 3.27 -29.38
C ILE A 291 -11.83 3.92 -30.45
N ARG A 292 -11.27 4.81 -31.28
CA ARG A 292 -11.97 5.60 -32.31
C ARG A 292 -13.11 6.45 -31.71
N SER A 293 -13.54 7.49 -32.44
CA SER A 293 -14.56 8.45 -31.96
C SER A 293 -16.00 7.90 -31.86
N LYS A 294 -16.18 6.58 -31.90
CA LYS A 294 -17.51 5.94 -31.98
C LYS A 294 -18.09 5.55 -30.63
N VAL A 295 -17.30 5.63 -29.56
CA VAL A 295 -17.74 5.18 -28.24
C VAL A 295 -18.67 6.21 -27.59
N THR A 296 -19.95 5.85 -27.51
CA THR A 296 -20.99 6.70 -26.92
C THR A 296 -21.49 6.23 -25.55
N THR A 297 -21.17 4.99 -25.16
CA THR A 297 -21.63 4.40 -23.89
C THR A 297 -20.49 3.79 -23.10
N TRP A 298 -20.68 3.67 -21.79
CA TRP A 298 -19.70 3.05 -20.90
C TRP A 298 -19.42 1.58 -21.22
N THR A 299 -20.46 0.82 -21.58
CA THR A 299 -20.30 -0.57 -21.99
C THR A 299 -19.46 -0.68 -23.25
N ASP A 300 -19.70 0.16 -24.25
CA ASP A 300 -18.92 0.17 -25.48
C ASP A 300 -17.46 0.56 -25.22
N LEU A 301 -17.21 1.51 -24.30
CA LEU A 301 -15.85 1.86 -23.88
C LEU A 301 -15.12 0.67 -23.26
N VAL A 302 -15.74 0.03 -22.26
CA VAL A 302 -15.12 -1.08 -21.52
C VAL A 302 -14.89 -2.26 -22.45
N THR A 303 -15.89 -2.65 -23.26
CA THR A 303 -15.75 -3.74 -24.23
C THR A 303 -14.68 -3.45 -25.27
N THR A 304 -14.65 -2.24 -25.82
CA THR A 304 -13.63 -1.84 -26.80
C THR A 304 -12.25 -1.88 -26.19
N VAL A 305 -12.04 -1.32 -24.99
CA VAL A 305 -10.74 -1.33 -24.31
C VAL A 305 -10.30 -2.76 -23.97
N CYS A 306 -11.19 -3.60 -23.48
CA CYS A 306 -10.89 -5.00 -23.17
C CYS A 306 -10.55 -5.83 -24.42
N ALA A 307 -11.12 -5.48 -25.59
CA ALA A 307 -10.84 -6.16 -26.85
C ALA A 307 -9.48 -5.78 -27.47
N ILE A 308 -8.85 -4.70 -27.02
CA ILE A 308 -7.56 -4.25 -27.56
C ILE A 308 -6.47 -5.25 -27.16
N THR A 309 -5.78 -5.77 -28.16
CA THR A 309 -4.69 -6.72 -28.01
C THR A 309 -3.37 -6.02 -27.65
N LEU A 310 -2.43 -6.78 -27.07
CA LEU A 310 -1.11 -6.26 -26.74
C LEU A 310 -0.37 -5.75 -28.00
N VAL A 311 -0.54 -6.44 -29.13
CA VAL A 311 0.12 -6.09 -30.41
C VAL A 311 -0.33 -4.72 -30.90
N GLU A 312 -1.63 -4.44 -30.89
CA GLU A 312 -2.17 -3.15 -31.31
C GLU A 312 -1.67 -2.00 -30.42
N ILE A 313 -1.52 -2.24 -29.12
CA ILE A 313 -0.96 -1.27 -28.18
C ILE A 313 0.52 -1.02 -28.48
N THR A 314 1.31 -2.08 -28.69
CA THR A 314 2.75 -1.92 -28.98
C THR A 314 2.98 -1.18 -30.28
N ASP A 315 2.20 -1.49 -31.31
CA ASP A 315 2.28 -0.84 -32.62
C ASP A 315 1.95 0.66 -32.50
N GLN A 316 0.90 1.01 -31.77
CA GLN A 316 0.54 2.42 -31.55
C GLN A 316 1.54 3.17 -30.66
N LEU A 317 2.13 2.51 -29.66
CA LEU A 317 3.21 3.08 -28.85
C LEU A 317 4.48 3.33 -29.69
N GLU A 318 4.79 2.45 -30.63
CA GLU A 318 5.90 2.63 -31.55
C GLU A 318 5.64 3.75 -32.56
N GLU A 319 4.44 3.81 -33.14
CA GLU A 319 4.02 4.90 -34.03
C GLU A 319 4.12 6.27 -33.33
N GLU A 320 3.67 6.36 -32.08
CA GLU A 320 3.78 7.62 -31.32
C GLU A 320 5.24 7.98 -30.99
N ARG A 321 6.07 6.98 -30.68
CA ARG A 321 7.51 7.17 -30.44
C ARG A 321 8.21 7.66 -31.72
N ASP A 322 7.86 7.11 -32.87
CA ASP A 322 8.42 7.52 -34.16
C ASP A 322 7.92 8.90 -34.58
N LEU A 323 6.65 9.23 -34.32
CA LEU A 323 6.14 10.57 -34.52
C LEU A 323 6.86 11.58 -33.61
N ALA A 324 7.15 11.22 -32.36
CA ALA A 324 7.95 12.04 -31.46
C ALA A 324 9.40 12.20 -31.97
N ARG A 325 10.01 11.15 -32.53
CA ARG A 325 11.34 11.24 -33.18
C ARG A 325 11.31 12.18 -34.37
N LEU A 326 10.33 12.05 -35.27
CA LEU A 326 10.17 12.93 -36.43
C LEU A 326 9.93 14.38 -36.01
N THR A 327 9.10 14.60 -34.99
CA THR A 327 8.85 15.95 -34.44
C THR A 327 10.13 16.55 -33.86
N ASN A 328 10.93 15.76 -33.13
CA ASN A 328 12.21 16.22 -32.58
C ASN A 328 13.26 16.49 -33.67
N LEU A 329 13.24 15.76 -34.79
CA LEU A 329 14.11 16.02 -35.94
C LEU A 329 13.64 17.24 -36.77
N ALA A 330 12.33 17.47 -36.82
CA ALA A 330 11.70 18.59 -37.53
C ALA A 330 11.79 19.92 -36.76
N ILE A 331 12.44 19.94 -35.60
CA ILE A 331 13.02 21.16 -35.03
C ILE A 331 14.51 21.15 -35.41
N PRO A 332 14.90 21.45 -36.68
CA PRO A 332 16.21 22.03 -36.85
C PRO A 332 16.16 23.26 -35.96
N ASN A 333 17.10 23.40 -35.01
CA ASN A 333 17.38 24.71 -34.43
C ASN A 333 17.41 25.67 -35.63
N PRO A 334 16.37 26.49 -35.86
CA PRO A 334 16.31 27.21 -37.11
C PRO A 334 17.59 28.04 -37.09
N PRO A 335 18.41 27.97 -38.16
CA PRO A 335 19.66 28.74 -38.20
C PRO A 335 19.39 30.22 -37.93
N MET A 336 18.13 30.67 -38.06
CA MET A 336 17.62 31.93 -37.53
C MET A 336 18.00 32.25 -36.08
N LYS A 337 18.03 31.33 -35.10
CA LYS A 337 18.49 31.70 -33.74
C LYS A 337 20.00 31.99 -33.72
N ALA A 338 20.79 31.23 -34.46
CA ALA A 338 22.22 31.49 -34.63
C ALA A 338 22.48 32.75 -35.46
N LEU A 339 21.62 33.04 -36.45
CA LEU A 339 21.69 34.19 -37.32
C LEU A 339 21.26 35.46 -36.58
N THR A 340 20.16 35.44 -35.81
CA THR A 340 19.76 36.54 -34.92
C THR A 340 20.81 36.81 -33.85
N ALA A 341 21.43 35.77 -33.27
CA ALA A 341 22.56 35.93 -32.35
C ALA A 341 23.82 36.49 -33.05
N ALA A 342 24.07 36.14 -34.31
CA ALA A 342 25.15 36.71 -35.11
C ALA A 342 24.88 38.18 -35.47
N PHE A 343 23.65 38.53 -35.85
CA PHE A 343 23.24 39.90 -36.14
C PHE A 343 23.26 40.79 -34.89
N GLN A 344 22.94 40.27 -33.70
CA GLN A 344 23.11 41.01 -32.44
C GLN A 344 24.57 41.29 -32.07
N LYS A 345 25.54 40.56 -32.63
CA LYS A 345 26.98 40.81 -32.44
C LYS A 345 27.59 41.74 -33.48
N VAL A 346 26.88 42.05 -34.56
CA VAL A 346 27.30 43.08 -35.52
C VAL A 346 26.73 44.43 -35.05
N SER A 347 27.22 44.91 -33.91
CA SER A 347 27.09 46.31 -33.56
C SER A 347 28.07 47.09 -34.44
N VAL A 348 27.56 47.73 -35.49
CA VAL A 348 28.32 48.71 -36.27
C VAL A 348 28.59 49.90 -35.34
N THR A 349 29.75 49.89 -34.68
CA THR A 349 30.25 51.02 -33.93
C THR A 349 30.54 52.14 -34.92
N ILE A 350 29.64 53.13 -35.00
CA ILE A 350 29.91 54.40 -35.65
C ILE A 350 31.04 55.07 -34.86
N ALA A 351 32.14 55.33 -35.56
CA ALA A 351 33.38 55.84 -35.01
C ALA A 351 33.17 57.20 -34.32
N ALA A 352 33.61 57.28 -33.06
CA ALA A 352 33.96 58.54 -32.39
C ALA A 352 35.49 58.73 -32.43
N PRO A 353 36.01 59.99 -32.39
CA PRO A 353 37.40 60.30 -32.71
C PRO A 353 38.42 59.85 -31.65
N PRO A 354 39.72 59.84 -31.99
CA PRO A 354 40.75 59.14 -31.23
C PRO A 354 41.20 59.94 -30.01
N GLN A 355 41.28 59.28 -28.87
CA GLN A 355 42.09 59.72 -27.74
C GLN A 355 43.06 58.59 -27.40
N HIS A 356 44.34 58.95 -27.44
CA HIS A 356 45.48 58.14 -27.07
C HIS A 356 45.38 57.69 -25.60
N HIS A 357 45.86 56.49 -25.27
CA HIS A 357 46.88 56.21 -24.25
C HIS A 357 46.89 54.72 -23.83
N THR A 358 47.95 54.06 -24.29
CA THR A 358 48.78 52.99 -23.68
C THR A 358 48.41 52.44 -22.30
N VAL A 359 48.24 51.11 -22.19
CA VAL A 359 48.96 50.20 -21.25
C VAL A 359 48.95 48.76 -21.82
N PRO A 360 50.05 47.99 -21.80
CA PRO A 360 50.07 46.59 -22.25
C PRO A 360 49.68 45.63 -21.12
N THR A 361 48.64 44.81 -21.32
CA THR A 361 48.38 43.63 -20.48
C THR A 361 48.67 42.38 -21.31
N THR A 362 49.76 41.73 -20.93
CA THR A 362 50.25 40.46 -21.44
C THR A 362 49.27 39.35 -21.06
N SER A 363 48.34 39.01 -21.96
CA SER A 363 47.56 37.78 -21.85
C SER A 363 48.31 36.64 -22.53
N TYR A 364 48.77 35.67 -21.73
CA TYR A 364 49.30 34.40 -22.20
C TYR A 364 48.28 33.71 -23.13
N GLN A 365 48.63 33.56 -24.40
CA GLN A 365 47.99 32.61 -25.29
C GLN A 365 48.35 31.19 -24.83
N GLN A 366 47.36 30.50 -24.25
CA GLN A 366 47.42 29.05 -24.11
C GLN A 366 47.30 28.42 -25.50
N PRO A 367 48.22 27.54 -25.93
CA PRO A 367 48.02 26.76 -27.14
C PRO A 367 46.84 25.81 -26.92
N PHE A 368 45.75 26.03 -27.66
CA PHE A 368 44.70 25.03 -27.80
C PHE A 368 45.28 23.81 -28.50
N THR A 369 45.65 22.80 -27.72
CA THR A 369 45.82 21.44 -28.21
C THR A 369 44.45 20.97 -28.69
N GLN A 370 44.29 20.88 -30.02
CA GLN A 370 43.17 20.16 -30.62
C GLN A 370 43.09 18.76 -30.00
N PRO A 371 41.94 18.36 -29.42
CA PRO A 371 41.75 16.97 -29.06
C PRO A 371 41.78 16.14 -30.34
N ALA A 372 42.67 15.14 -30.37
CA ALA A 372 42.79 14.18 -31.45
C ALA A 372 41.42 13.61 -31.86
N PRO A 373 41.21 13.33 -33.16
CA PRO A 373 39.95 12.78 -33.65
C PRO A 373 39.63 11.50 -32.87
N ARG A 374 38.49 11.51 -32.18
CA ARG A 374 37.96 10.32 -31.53
C ARG A 374 37.81 9.22 -32.59
N PRO A 375 38.31 7.99 -32.34
CA PRO A 375 38.08 6.90 -33.26
C PRO A 375 36.57 6.74 -33.43
N SER A 376 36.14 6.85 -34.68
CA SER A 376 34.81 6.48 -35.17
C SER A 376 34.31 5.26 -34.40
N HIS A 377 33.20 5.41 -33.68
CA HIS A 377 32.47 4.30 -33.08
C HIS A 377 32.12 3.33 -34.21
N GLY A 378 32.97 2.31 -34.37
CA GLY A 378 32.73 1.22 -35.29
C GLY A 378 31.37 0.61 -34.97
N SER A 379 30.61 0.38 -36.03
CA SER A 379 29.45 -0.51 -36.09
C SER A 379 29.44 -1.49 -34.91
N PHE A 380 28.44 -1.38 -34.04
CA PHE A 380 28.16 -2.38 -33.02
C PHE A 380 27.88 -3.70 -33.75
N VAL A 381 28.93 -4.50 -33.94
CA VAL A 381 28.77 -5.90 -34.32
C VAL A 381 28.08 -6.54 -33.13
N ASP A 382 26.86 -7.03 -33.36
CA ASP A 382 26.07 -7.71 -32.33
C ASP A 382 26.88 -8.88 -31.78
N ARG A 383 27.43 -8.68 -30.58
CA ARG A 383 28.13 -9.75 -29.86
C ARG A 383 27.12 -10.84 -29.55
N PRO A 384 27.41 -12.11 -29.87
CA PRO A 384 26.50 -13.22 -29.61
C PRO A 384 26.15 -13.30 -28.11
N LEU A 385 24.89 -13.66 -27.84
CA LEU A 385 24.27 -13.57 -26.51
C LEU A 385 25.08 -14.25 -25.40
N HIS A 386 25.71 -15.38 -25.68
CA HIS A 386 26.52 -16.13 -24.71
C HIS A 386 27.77 -15.35 -24.25
N GLU A 387 28.41 -14.59 -25.15
CA GLU A 387 29.59 -13.77 -24.81
C GLU A 387 29.17 -12.56 -23.97
N ARG A 388 27.98 -12.00 -24.24
CA ARG A 388 27.37 -10.94 -23.41
C ARG A 388 27.06 -11.48 -22.01
N LEU A 389 26.47 -12.66 -21.90
CA LEU A 389 26.19 -13.34 -20.62
C LEU A 389 27.47 -13.64 -19.84
N ALA A 390 28.52 -14.15 -20.48
CA ALA A 390 29.82 -14.38 -19.85
C ALA A 390 30.46 -13.07 -19.34
N ASN A 391 30.30 -11.98 -20.10
CA ASN A 391 30.76 -10.65 -19.68
C ASN A 391 29.95 -10.11 -18.49
N VAL A 392 28.64 -10.36 -18.44
CA VAL A 392 27.78 -9.97 -17.32
C VAL A 392 28.13 -10.80 -16.09
N LEU A 393 28.31 -12.11 -16.21
CA LEU A 393 28.64 -13.00 -15.10
C LEU A 393 30.04 -12.72 -14.54
N SER A 394 31.04 -12.50 -15.39
CA SER A 394 32.39 -12.13 -14.95
C SER A 394 32.46 -10.74 -14.30
N LYS A 395 31.47 -9.88 -14.59
CA LYS A 395 31.34 -8.54 -14.00
C LYS A 395 30.22 -8.45 -12.98
N ALA A 396 29.53 -9.54 -12.64
CA ALA A 396 28.51 -9.52 -11.60
C ALA A 396 29.20 -9.56 -10.24
N LEU A 397 28.70 -8.79 -9.29
CA LEU A 397 29.17 -8.91 -7.90
C LEU A 397 28.89 -10.34 -7.41
N PRO A 398 29.75 -10.91 -6.56
CA PRO A 398 29.36 -12.06 -5.75
C PRO A 398 28.10 -11.67 -4.99
N ILE A 399 26.98 -12.31 -5.34
CA ILE A 399 25.68 -12.08 -4.71
C ILE A 399 25.87 -12.41 -3.24
N GLN A 400 25.89 -11.39 -2.36
CA GLN A 400 25.94 -11.67 -0.93
C GLN A 400 24.60 -12.28 -0.53
N PRO A 401 24.57 -13.28 0.36
CA PRO A 401 23.33 -13.84 0.87
C PRO A 401 22.48 -12.73 1.51
N ASN A 402 21.16 -12.89 1.49
CA ASN A 402 20.21 -11.98 2.16
C ASN A 402 20.24 -12.19 3.69
N SER A 403 21.43 -12.03 4.27
CA SER A 403 21.68 -12.06 5.71
C SER A 403 22.05 -10.66 6.19
N PRO A 404 21.93 -10.37 7.50
CA PRO A 404 22.35 -9.09 8.07
C PRO A 404 23.79 -8.70 7.70
N ASP A 405 24.70 -9.68 7.65
CA ASP A 405 26.10 -9.48 7.23
C ASP A 405 26.24 -9.14 5.75
N GLY A 406 25.45 -9.79 4.88
CA GLY A 406 25.43 -9.49 3.45
C GLY A 406 24.92 -8.08 3.17
N ILE A 407 23.85 -7.67 3.86
CA ILE A 407 23.28 -6.31 3.80
C ILE A 407 24.30 -5.29 4.33
N ALA A 408 24.98 -5.57 5.44
CA ALA A 408 26.01 -4.69 6.00
C ALA A 408 27.18 -4.48 5.04
N ARG A 409 27.58 -5.51 4.29
CA ARG A 409 28.63 -5.41 3.25
C ARG A 409 28.19 -4.53 2.07
N TYR A 410 26.95 -4.68 1.58
CA TYR A 410 26.41 -3.81 0.53
C TYR A 410 26.29 -2.36 0.99
N SER A 411 25.82 -2.12 2.22
CA SER A 411 25.68 -0.77 2.80
C SER A 411 27.02 -0.03 2.92
N ARG A 412 28.15 -0.74 3.14
CA ARG A 412 29.49 -0.13 3.14
C ARG A 412 29.91 0.40 1.78
N LEU A 413 29.45 -0.20 0.68
CA LEU A 413 29.78 0.25 -0.68
C LEU A 413 29.10 1.57 -1.07
N ALA A 414 27.95 1.89 -0.47
CA ALA A 414 27.19 3.12 -0.71
C ALA A 414 27.45 4.24 0.33
N SER A 415 28.35 3.97 1.29
CA SER A 415 28.56 4.82 2.46
C SER A 415 29.14 6.22 2.19
N GLY A 416 29.67 6.48 0.99
CA GLY A 416 30.39 7.72 0.67
C GLY A 416 31.87 7.70 1.07
N GLU A 417 32.42 6.53 1.42
CA GLU A 417 33.86 6.30 1.57
C GLU A 417 34.65 6.64 0.30
N CYS A 418 35.93 6.97 0.45
CA CYS A 418 36.82 7.21 -0.70
C CYS A 418 36.88 5.96 -1.61
N TRP A 419 36.55 6.14 -2.89
CA TRP A 419 36.57 5.07 -3.90
C TRP A 419 37.94 4.43 -4.11
N LYS A 420 39.03 5.10 -3.73
CA LYS A 420 40.39 4.56 -3.85
C LYS A 420 40.82 3.70 -2.67
N CYS A 421 40.47 4.02 -1.42
CA CYS A 421 40.97 3.30 -0.25
C CYS A 421 39.92 2.83 0.77
N GLY A 422 38.65 3.14 0.56
CA GLY A 422 37.56 2.71 1.44
C GLY A 422 37.47 3.42 2.80
N GLN A 423 38.29 4.44 3.07
CA GLN A 423 38.23 5.18 4.34
C GLN A 423 37.28 6.38 4.29
N ARG A 424 36.62 6.67 5.42
CA ARG A 424 35.80 7.87 5.68
C ARG A 424 36.67 8.92 6.33
N SER A 425 37.13 9.94 5.60
CA SER A 425 37.81 11.12 6.19
C SER A 425 38.44 12.08 5.19
N HIS A 426 38.51 11.74 3.90
CA HIS A 426 39.28 12.54 2.95
C HIS A 426 38.61 12.63 1.58
N HIS A 427 38.87 13.75 0.93
CA HIS A 427 38.49 13.97 -0.45
C HIS A 427 39.33 13.03 -1.36
N PRO A 428 38.78 12.54 -2.49
CA PRO A 428 39.47 11.58 -3.36
C PRO A 428 40.86 11.97 -3.90
N ALA A 429 41.22 13.25 -3.80
CA ALA A 429 42.48 13.75 -4.32
C ALA A 429 43.08 14.77 -3.35
N PRO A 430 44.31 14.54 -2.82
CA PRO A 430 45.13 13.32 -2.91
C PRO A 430 44.77 12.26 -1.86
N CYS A 431 44.59 10.99 -2.28
CA CYS A 431 44.42 9.84 -1.39
C CYS A 431 45.73 9.06 -1.25
N SER A 432 46.32 9.09 -0.06
CA SER A 432 47.62 8.49 0.29
C SER A 432 47.52 7.05 0.83
N SER A 433 46.30 6.58 1.12
CA SER A 433 46.06 5.23 1.60
C SER A 433 46.22 4.19 0.46
N PRO A 434 46.57 2.92 0.79
CA PRO A 434 46.68 1.86 -0.20
C PRO A 434 45.36 1.67 -0.97
N ALA A 435 45.47 1.38 -2.26
CA ALA A 435 44.32 1.25 -3.13
C ALA A 435 43.55 -0.05 -2.84
N VAL A 436 42.22 0.02 -2.77
CA VAL A 436 41.34 -1.16 -2.79
C VAL A 436 41.43 -1.85 -4.15
N PRO A 437 41.06 -3.14 -4.26
CA PRO A 437 41.08 -3.86 -5.54
C PRO A 437 40.40 -3.08 -6.68
N ALA A 438 40.94 -3.18 -7.89
CA ALA A 438 40.49 -2.38 -9.04
C ALA A 438 38.99 -2.57 -9.35
N LEU A 439 38.47 -3.78 -9.15
CA LEU A 439 37.04 -4.07 -9.31
C LEU A 439 36.21 -3.29 -8.28
N GLU A 440 36.60 -3.33 -7.01
CA GLU A 440 35.93 -2.61 -5.92
C GLU A 440 35.99 -1.09 -6.14
N THR A 441 37.14 -0.57 -6.60
CA THR A 441 37.29 0.85 -6.97
C THR A 441 36.24 1.28 -8.00
N LYS A 442 36.04 0.45 -9.03
CA LYS A 442 35.03 0.71 -10.08
C LYS A 442 33.62 0.69 -9.53
N TRP A 443 33.30 -0.26 -8.65
CA TRP A 443 31.98 -0.34 -8.02
C TRP A 443 31.69 0.85 -7.11
N ARG A 444 32.64 1.25 -6.27
CA ARG A 444 32.52 2.43 -5.41
C ARG A 444 32.30 3.70 -6.24
N SER A 445 32.97 3.83 -7.39
CA SER A 445 32.76 4.93 -8.33
C SER A 445 31.33 4.95 -8.93
N ILE A 446 30.80 3.80 -9.32
CA ILE A 446 29.43 3.67 -9.83
C ILE A 446 28.40 3.99 -8.74
N ALA A 447 28.56 3.41 -7.55
CA ALA A 447 27.67 3.64 -6.42
C ALA A 447 27.61 5.12 -6.03
N GLN A 448 28.76 5.81 -6.01
CA GLN A 448 28.82 7.24 -5.74
C GLN A 448 28.17 8.08 -6.83
N THR A 449 28.24 7.66 -8.10
CA THR A 449 27.55 8.33 -9.22
C THR A 449 26.03 8.19 -9.09
N ILE A 450 25.54 7.00 -8.75
CA ILE A 450 24.11 6.75 -8.51
C ILE A 450 23.62 7.59 -7.33
N ARG A 451 24.37 7.59 -6.22
CA ARG A 451 24.05 8.40 -5.05
C ARG A 451 24.00 9.88 -5.38
N LYS A 452 25.00 10.43 -6.08
CA LYS A 452 24.98 11.85 -6.51
C LYS A 452 23.79 12.16 -7.41
N LYS A 453 23.43 11.26 -8.33
CA LYS A 453 22.21 11.44 -9.15
C LYS A 453 20.94 11.42 -8.31
N ALA A 454 20.85 10.55 -7.31
CA ALA A 454 19.72 10.51 -6.39
C ALA A 454 19.64 11.78 -5.53
N GLU A 455 20.78 12.27 -5.01
CA GLU A 455 20.89 13.53 -4.27
C GLU A 455 20.52 14.74 -5.14
N MET A 456 20.90 14.75 -6.42
CA MET A 456 20.51 15.80 -7.37
C MET A 456 19.04 15.71 -7.81
N ALA A 457 18.47 14.51 -7.85
CA ALA A 457 17.06 14.27 -8.21
C ALA A 457 16.12 14.54 -7.04
N ALA A 458 16.60 14.42 -5.80
CA ALA A 458 15.91 14.90 -4.62
C ALA A 458 15.89 16.44 -4.68
N ALA A 459 14.86 16.99 -5.31
CA ALA A 459 14.60 18.42 -5.23
C ALA A 459 14.55 18.81 -3.75
N PRO A 460 15.21 19.90 -3.33
CA PRO A 460 15.09 20.39 -1.97
C PRO A 460 13.60 20.65 -1.73
N VAL A 461 12.98 19.78 -0.93
CA VAL A 461 11.64 20.03 -0.41
C VAL A 461 11.82 21.22 0.49
N ASN A 462 11.42 22.39 0.00
CA ASN A 462 11.37 23.59 0.81
C ASN A 462 10.28 23.30 1.84
N ILE A 463 10.70 22.83 3.01
CA ILE A 463 9.83 22.72 4.17
C ILE A 463 9.53 24.18 4.50
N VAL A 464 8.41 24.67 3.98
CA VAL A 464 7.80 25.89 4.48
C VAL A 464 7.45 25.52 5.92
N GLU A 465 8.30 25.98 6.85
CA GLU A 465 7.87 26.16 8.22
C GLU A 465 6.68 27.11 8.12
N VAL A 466 5.48 26.51 8.09
CA VAL A 466 4.27 27.25 8.36
C VAL A 466 4.46 27.67 9.81
N GLU A 467 4.91 28.91 10.01
CA GLU A 467 4.70 29.63 11.26
C GLU A 467 3.26 29.32 11.63
N SER A 468 3.11 28.56 12.71
CA SER A 468 1.81 28.15 13.20
C SER A 468 1.09 29.43 13.57
N ASP A 469 0.34 29.99 12.62
CA ASP A 469 -0.69 30.98 12.90
C ASP A 469 -1.45 30.42 14.09
N GLU A 470 -1.40 31.19 15.18
CA GLU A 470 -2.14 30.97 16.41
C GLU A 470 -3.44 30.25 16.07
N VAL A 471 -3.58 29.02 16.57
CA VAL A 471 -4.86 28.32 16.53
C VAL A 471 -5.81 29.22 17.29
N GLN A 472 -6.56 30.05 16.56
CA GLN A 472 -7.68 30.81 17.09
C GLN A 472 -8.66 29.77 17.61
N THR A 473 -8.56 29.53 18.90
CA THR A 473 -9.54 28.77 19.64
C THR A 473 -10.78 29.64 19.65
N TYR A 474 -11.72 29.32 18.76
CA TYR A 474 -13.04 29.92 18.79
C TYR A 474 -13.65 29.58 20.14
N ASP A 475 -14.02 30.60 20.90
CA ASP A 475 -14.73 30.41 22.15
C ASP A 475 -16.06 29.70 21.85
N VAL A 476 -16.54 28.89 22.80
CA VAL A 476 -17.77 28.09 22.67
C VAL A 476 -18.96 28.99 22.33
N GLU A 477 -18.91 30.25 22.74
CA GLU A 477 -19.92 31.29 22.49
C GLU A 477 -19.96 31.75 21.03
N ASP A 478 -18.80 31.85 20.37
CA ASP A 478 -18.72 32.19 18.94
C ASP A 478 -19.25 31.07 18.05
N LEU A 479 -18.99 29.81 18.44
CA LEU A 479 -19.55 28.64 17.77
C LEU A 479 -21.08 28.55 17.94
N ALA A 480 -21.60 28.90 19.11
CA ALA A 480 -23.04 28.97 19.35
C ALA A 480 -23.72 30.08 18.53
N HIS A 481 -23.05 31.24 18.38
CA HIS A 481 -23.54 32.34 17.56
C HIS A 481 -23.59 31.96 16.06
N LEU A 482 -22.54 31.33 15.54
CA LEU A 482 -22.50 30.82 14.17
C LEU A 482 -23.60 29.78 13.89
N HIS A 483 -23.87 28.90 14.85
CA HIS A 483 -24.93 27.91 14.71
C HIS A 483 -26.33 28.56 14.67
N ASN A 484 -26.56 29.64 15.42
CA ASN A 484 -27.83 30.38 15.37
C ASN A 484 -28.03 31.14 14.05
N LEU A 485 -26.97 31.69 13.45
CA LEU A 485 -27.02 32.35 12.14
C LEU A 485 -27.41 31.38 11.01
N ILE A 486 -26.87 30.16 11.04
CA ILE A 486 -27.21 29.11 10.08
C ILE A 486 -28.70 28.73 10.18
N ASN A 487 -29.26 28.75 11.40
CA ASN A 487 -30.67 28.42 11.62
C ASN A 487 -31.62 29.57 11.25
N GLN A 488 -31.18 30.82 11.33
CA GLN A 488 -31.99 31.98 10.89
C GLN A 488 -32.10 32.07 9.36
N GLY A 489 -31.06 31.68 8.62
CA GLY A 489 -31.08 31.71 7.15
C GLY A 489 -32.05 30.71 6.49
N LYS A 490 -32.60 29.73 7.22
CA LYS A 490 -33.54 28.74 6.68
C LYS A 490 -35.01 29.16 6.71
N ALA A 491 -35.37 30.25 7.38
CA ALA A 491 -36.77 30.63 7.56
C ALA A 491 -37.31 31.61 6.50
N GLU A 492 -36.45 32.34 5.77
CA GLU A 492 -36.90 33.43 4.89
C GLU A 492 -37.10 33.02 3.41
N GLY A 493 -36.90 31.75 3.06
CA GLY A 493 -36.97 31.27 1.67
C GLY A 493 -38.35 30.77 1.18
N LEU A 494 -39.43 30.89 1.96
CA LEU A 494 -40.73 30.26 1.65
C LEU A 494 -41.90 31.24 1.46
N SER A 495 -41.61 32.46 1.00
CA SER A 495 -42.64 33.38 0.51
C SER A 495 -42.16 34.18 -0.69
N MET A 496 -42.04 33.52 -1.85
CA MET A 496 -42.32 34.11 -3.16
C MET A 496 -42.92 33.05 -4.10
#